data_AF-A0A0C1TWF2-F1
#
_entry.id   AF-A0A0C1TWF2-F1
#
_cell.length_a   1.000
_cell.length_b   1.000
_cell.length_c   1.000
_cell.angle_alpha   90.00
_cell.angle_beta   90.00
_cell.angle_gamma   90.00
#
_symmetry.space_group_name_H-M   'P 1'
#
loop_
_entity.id
_entity.type
_entity.pdbx_description
1 polymer ?
#
loop_
_entity_poly.entity_id
_entity_poly.type
_entity_poly.pdbx_seq_one_letter_code
_entity_poly.pdbx_strand_id
1 'polypeptide(L)'
;MDLKEFVDIRTEHLGSIFKMKVYVEYAKKFFNDFPNNLDKDLKEQWNNEVDNFMNLLEDLFNNKIDKIEVDFMEATPLFISLAEVRKEATGNIYNLFQFDEIIFYQALVMNYARIDAYFNDIIKYICEEKPEIMLNLIDDTIKKNEGVNEKSITWKQIIGMGSYENIIDYISEDFIYKLGLKSIKDRINFLNSKVGLNISKEDINLELIYKGEQYRHNIVHRGGVVDNKLIKAFKEELKQGDKIKIDEEFLNLIFDESAKLISYSSCAIEDKFFSENNV
;
A
#
# COMPACT_ATOMS: atom_id res chain seq x y z
N MET A 1 -19.81 16.23 4.10
CA MET A 1 -18.50 16.86 4.41
C MET A 1 -18.51 18.32 3.98
N ASP A 2 -17.97 19.24 4.76
CA ASP A 2 -17.85 20.65 4.36
C ASP A 2 -16.47 20.96 3.70
N LEU A 3 -16.31 22.16 3.13
CA LEU A 3 -15.06 22.54 2.44
C LEU A 3 -13.85 22.50 3.37
N LYS A 4 -14.02 22.87 4.65
CA LYS A 4 -12.92 22.88 5.60
C LYS A 4 -12.45 21.45 5.89
N GLU A 5 -13.38 20.56 6.19
CA GLU A 5 -13.13 19.13 6.39
C GLU A 5 -12.45 18.50 5.17
N PHE A 6 -12.90 18.85 3.95
CA PHE A 6 -12.27 18.40 2.72
C PHE A 6 -10.81 18.87 2.57
N VAL A 7 -10.53 20.14 2.88
CA VAL A 7 -9.17 20.70 2.86
C VAL A 7 -8.27 20.04 3.90
N ASP A 8 -8.82 19.69 5.07
CA ASP A 8 -8.10 18.98 6.13
C ASP A 8 -7.70 17.57 5.66
N ILE A 9 -8.63 16.81 5.07
CA ILE A 9 -8.36 15.49 4.47
C ILE A 9 -7.27 15.58 3.39
N ARG A 10 -7.38 16.53 2.46
CA ARG A 10 -6.35 16.76 1.42
C ARG A 10 -4.98 17.02 2.03
N THR A 11 -4.92 17.93 3.00
CA THR A 11 -3.67 18.30 3.69
C THR A 11 -3.06 17.12 4.42
N GLU A 12 -3.87 16.31 5.10
CA GLU A 12 -3.40 15.12 5.82
C GLU A 12 -2.75 14.09 4.89
N HIS A 13 -3.41 13.78 3.78
CA HIS A 13 -2.90 12.77 2.84
C HIS A 13 -1.65 13.26 2.10
N LEU A 14 -1.60 14.52 1.67
CA LEU A 14 -0.38 15.13 1.11
C LEU A 14 0.76 15.16 2.12
N GLY A 15 0.47 15.53 3.37
CA GLY A 15 1.42 15.51 4.47
C GLY A 15 1.95 14.10 4.75
N SER A 16 1.12 13.07 4.58
CA SER A 16 1.54 11.68 4.74
C SER A 16 2.50 11.23 3.64
N ILE A 17 2.29 11.62 2.38
CA ILE A 17 3.25 11.35 1.29
C ILE A 17 4.58 12.04 1.57
N PHE A 18 4.56 13.31 2.01
CA PHE A 18 5.78 14.02 2.38
C PHE A 18 6.51 13.34 3.57
N LYS A 19 5.78 12.91 4.59
CA LYS A 19 6.35 12.15 5.72
C LYS A 19 7.00 10.85 5.26
N MET A 20 6.50 10.18 4.21
CA MET A 20 7.14 8.98 3.67
C MET A 20 8.51 9.28 3.03
N LYS A 21 8.64 10.40 2.32
CA LYS A 21 9.95 10.87 1.82
C LYS A 21 10.95 11.04 2.96
N VAL A 22 10.51 11.74 4.00
CA VAL A 22 11.32 12.00 5.20
C VAL A 22 11.68 10.69 5.91
N TYR A 23 10.72 9.77 6.03
CA TYR A 23 10.94 8.45 6.61
C TYR A 23 12.07 7.69 5.89
N VAL A 24 12.07 7.65 4.55
CA VAL A 24 13.11 6.97 3.77
C VAL A 24 14.49 7.53 4.11
N GLU A 25 14.64 8.86 4.13
CA GLU A 25 15.90 9.53 4.46
C GLU A 25 16.40 9.22 5.88
N TYR A 26 15.51 9.28 6.87
CA TYR A 26 15.88 8.98 8.25
C TYR A 26 16.16 7.49 8.46
N ALA A 27 15.36 6.60 7.86
CA ALA A 27 15.55 5.17 7.96
C ALA A 27 16.88 4.75 7.35
N LYS A 28 17.23 5.24 6.16
CA LYS A 28 18.55 4.96 5.55
C LYS A 28 19.69 5.39 6.47
N LYS A 29 19.63 6.63 6.99
CA LYS A 29 20.66 7.13 7.92
C LYS A 29 20.77 6.29 9.18
N PHE A 30 19.64 5.88 9.73
CA PHE A 30 19.59 5.03 10.92
C PHE A 30 20.20 3.66 10.65
N PHE A 31 19.84 3.01 9.54
CA PHE A 31 20.27 1.65 9.22
C PHE A 31 21.69 1.55 8.62
N ASN A 32 22.22 2.62 8.03
CA ASN A 32 23.58 2.65 7.47
C ASN A 32 24.69 2.39 8.50
N ASP A 33 24.44 2.67 9.78
CA ASP A 33 25.35 2.37 10.89
C ASP A 33 24.63 1.56 11.98
N PHE A 34 23.70 0.68 11.57
CA PHE A 34 23.09 -0.28 12.49
C PHE A 34 24.11 -1.37 12.88
N PRO A 35 24.16 -1.80 14.16
CA PRO A 35 23.32 -1.39 15.30
C PRO A 35 23.90 -0.21 16.12
N ASN A 36 24.93 0.49 15.64
CA ASN A 36 25.59 1.54 16.41
C ASN A 36 24.73 2.78 16.66
N ASN A 37 23.79 3.05 15.76
CA ASN A 37 22.80 4.13 15.90
C ASN A 37 21.66 3.83 16.89
N LEU A 38 21.60 2.63 17.48
CA LEU A 38 20.66 2.35 18.56
C LEU A 38 20.99 3.19 19.79
N ASP A 39 19.97 3.65 20.51
CA ASP A 39 20.19 4.22 21.83
C ASP A 39 20.79 3.15 22.77
N LYS A 40 21.39 3.62 23.87
CA LYS A 40 22.16 2.74 24.75
C LYS A 40 21.33 1.55 25.26
N ASP A 41 20.08 1.78 25.63
CA ASP A 41 19.23 0.76 26.23
C ASP A 41 18.80 -0.27 25.18
N LEU A 42 18.41 0.18 23.98
CA LEU A 42 18.11 -0.70 22.85
C LEU A 42 19.35 -1.46 22.35
N LYS A 43 20.53 -0.84 22.36
CA LYS A 43 21.78 -1.49 21.97
C LYS A 43 22.18 -2.60 22.95
N GLU A 44 22.00 -2.36 24.25
CA GLU A 44 22.24 -3.36 25.28
C GLU A 44 21.26 -4.54 25.15
N GLN A 45 19.96 -4.25 24.94
CA GLN A 45 18.96 -5.29 24.66
C GLN A 45 19.31 -6.09 23.39
N TRP A 46 19.65 -5.41 22.29
CA TRP A 46 20.05 -6.06 21.04
C TRP A 46 21.25 -6.99 21.25
N ASN A 47 22.31 -6.52 21.91
CA ASN A 47 23.49 -7.34 22.18
C ASN A 47 23.15 -8.56 23.05
N ASN A 48 22.33 -8.37 24.10
CA ASN A 48 21.90 -9.48 24.96
C ASN A 48 21.10 -10.53 24.17
N GLU A 49 20.19 -10.12 23.29
CA GLU A 49 19.43 -11.03 22.44
C GLU A 49 20.33 -11.80 21.46
N VAL A 50 21.30 -11.10 20.84
CA VAL A 50 22.28 -11.73 19.96
C VAL A 50 23.14 -12.74 20.73
N ASP A 51 23.64 -12.38 21.91
CA ASP A 51 24.46 -13.27 22.75
C ASP A 51 23.66 -14.50 23.22
N ASN A 52 22.43 -14.31 23.69
CA ASN A 52 21.53 -15.41 24.09
C ASN A 52 21.31 -16.40 22.94
N PHE A 53 21.10 -15.88 21.74
CA PHE A 53 20.93 -16.70 20.55
C PHE A 53 22.20 -17.44 20.14
N MET A 54 23.35 -16.76 20.17
CA MET A 54 24.64 -17.40 19.84
C MET A 54 24.96 -18.55 20.78
N ASN A 55 24.66 -18.39 22.08
CA ASN A 55 24.76 -19.47 23.06
C ASN A 55 23.82 -20.64 22.72
N LEU A 56 22.55 -20.36 22.37
CA LEU A 56 21.60 -21.39 21.94
C LEU A 56 22.11 -22.17 20.70
N LEU A 57 22.69 -21.46 19.72
CA LEU A 57 23.28 -22.09 18.55
C LEU A 57 24.49 -22.96 18.91
N GLU A 58 25.40 -22.47 19.74
CA GLU A 58 26.55 -23.26 20.18
C GLU A 58 26.12 -24.52 20.92
N ASP A 59 25.12 -24.43 21.79
CA ASP A 59 24.54 -25.58 22.47
C ASP A 59 23.92 -26.58 21.48
N LEU A 60 23.21 -26.09 20.46
CA LEU A 60 22.64 -26.88 19.36
C LEU A 60 23.69 -27.61 18.51
N PHE A 61 24.85 -26.98 18.27
CA PHE A 61 25.92 -27.56 17.47
C PHE A 61 26.82 -28.50 18.28
N ASN A 62 27.06 -28.19 19.56
CA ASN A 62 27.98 -28.93 20.44
C ASN A 62 27.30 -30.15 21.07
N ASN A 63 26.04 -30.01 21.45
CA ASN A 63 25.23 -31.12 21.91
C ASN A 63 24.44 -31.60 20.70
N LYS A 64 24.60 -32.87 20.27
CA LYS A 64 23.72 -33.50 19.26
C LYS A 64 22.30 -33.62 19.80
N ILE A 65 21.62 -32.49 19.99
CA ILE A 65 20.27 -32.42 20.53
C ILE A 65 19.37 -32.87 19.39
N ASP A 66 19.01 -34.15 19.40
CA ASP A 66 18.23 -34.79 18.33
C ASP A 66 16.83 -34.20 18.16
N LYS A 67 16.32 -33.44 19.14
CA LYS A 67 15.05 -32.70 19.06
C LYS A 67 15.07 -31.48 19.97
N ILE A 68 15.10 -30.29 19.39
CA ILE A 68 14.54 -29.10 20.04
C ILE A 68 13.15 -28.88 19.44
N GLU A 69 12.11 -28.93 20.27
CA GLU A 69 10.83 -28.31 19.94
C GLU A 69 11.02 -26.79 20.02
N VAL A 70 11.66 -26.24 19.00
CA VAL A 70 11.55 -24.81 18.71
C VAL A 70 10.23 -24.66 17.97
N ASP A 71 9.37 -23.76 18.42
CA ASP A 71 8.25 -23.34 17.59
C ASP A 71 8.83 -22.67 16.34
N PHE A 72 8.97 -23.49 15.29
CA PHE A 72 9.74 -23.16 14.10
C PHE A 72 9.17 -21.88 13.47
N MET A 73 7.88 -21.58 13.60
CA MET A 73 7.28 -20.39 13.02
C MET A 73 7.76 -19.07 13.65
N GLU A 74 8.06 -19.04 14.95
CA GLU A 74 8.54 -17.82 15.62
C GLU A 74 10.05 -17.61 15.45
N ALA A 75 10.80 -18.71 15.44
CA ALA A 75 12.26 -18.64 15.39
C ALA A 75 12.82 -18.61 13.96
N THR A 76 12.10 -19.10 12.94
CA THR A 76 12.63 -19.22 11.55
C THR A 76 13.10 -17.90 10.94
N PRO A 77 12.39 -16.75 11.06
CA PRO A 77 12.87 -15.49 10.50
C PRO A 77 14.18 -15.03 11.14
N LEU A 78 14.31 -15.24 12.46
CA LEU A 78 15.49 -14.92 13.27
C LEU A 78 16.65 -15.88 12.98
N PHE A 79 16.36 -17.19 12.84
CA PHE A 79 17.35 -18.22 12.49
C PHE A 79 17.87 -18.08 11.06
N ILE A 80 17.04 -17.69 10.09
CA ILE A 80 17.49 -17.44 8.71
C ILE A 80 18.37 -16.20 8.66
N SER A 81 17.90 -15.09 9.26
CA SER A 81 18.69 -13.85 9.30
C SER A 81 20.02 -14.02 10.04
N LEU A 82 20.08 -14.84 11.09
CA LEU A 82 21.31 -15.07 11.85
C LEU A 82 22.21 -16.19 11.29
N ALA A 83 21.67 -17.19 10.58
CA ALA A 83 22.47 -18.18 9.85
C ALA A 83 23.16 -17.55 8.64
N GLU A 84 22.51 -16.58 7.99
CA GLU A 84 23.16 -15.70 7.01
C GLU A 84 24.25 -14.86 7.69
N VAL A 85 23.97 -14.29 8.88
CA VAL A 85 24.97 -13.53 9.67
C VAL A 85 26.23 -14.32 9.94
N ARG A 86 26.13 -15.62 10.24
CA ARG A 86 27.30 -16.49 10.44
C ARG A 86 28.03 -16.83 9.14
N LYS A 87 27.33 -16.94 8.01
CA LYS A 87 27.93 -17.24 6.70
C LYS A 87 28.73 -16.05 6.15
N GLU A 88 28.36 -14.83 6.52
CA GLU A 88 29.07 -13.59 6.17
C GLU A 88 29.84 -12.96 7.35
N ALA A 89 29.84 -13.52 8.56
CA ALA A 89 30.75 -13.07 9.62
C ALA A 89 32.24 -13.30 9.27
N THR A 90 32.54 -14.01 8.18
CA THR A 90 33.85 -14.04 7.50
C THR A 90 34.09 -12.84 6.56
N GLY A 91 33.15 -11.89 6.46
CA GLY A 91 33.21 -10.67 5.65
C GLY A 91 31.99 -9.74 5.82
N ASN A 92 32.19 -8.59 6.47
CA ASN A 92 31.32 -7.39 6.50
C ASN A 92 29.80 -7.63 6.68
N ILE A 93 29.36 -7.73 7.94
CA ILE A 93 27.98 -7.99 8.41
C ILE A 93 26.93 -6.98 7.87
N TYR A 94 27.35 -5.83 7.36
CA TYR A 94 26.44 -4.78 6.86
C TYR A 94 25.64 -5.19 5.60
N ASN A 95 26.03 -6.24 4.87
CA ASN A 95 25.35 -6.67 3.64
C ASN A 95 24.21 -7.68 3.84
N LEU A 96 24.02 -8.19 5.06
CA LEU A 96 23.07 -9.26 5.36
C LEU A 96 21.62 -8.82 5.34
N PHE A 97 21.39 -7.62 5.87
CA PHE A 97 20.10 -6.99 5.82
C PHE A 97 20.15 -6.01 4.66
N GLN A 98 19.47 -6.33 3.55
CA GLN A 98 19.22 -5.40 2.46
C GLN A 98 18.23 -4.32 2.93
N PHE A 99 18.62 -3.52 3.94
CA PHE A 99 17.75 -2.56 4.62
C PHE A 99 17.17 -1.54 3.65
N ASP A 100 17.95 -1.09 2.68
CA ASP A 100 17.47 -0.21 1.62
C ASP A 100 16.28 -0.82 0.87
N GLU A 101 16.34 -2.11 0.50
CA GLU A 101 15.23 -2.79 -0.17
C GLU A 101 13.98 -2.81 0.72
N ILE A 102 14.13 -3.15 2.00
CA ILE A 102 13.02 -3.20 2.96
C ILE A 102 12.41 -1.80 3.16
N ILE A 103 13.24 -0.79 3.33
CA ILE A 103 12.83 0.61 3.51
C ILE A 103 12.05 1.07 2.27
N PHE A 104 12.56 0.82 1.07
CA PHE A 104 11.92 1.22 -0.17
C PHE A 104 10.62 0.46 -0.42
N TYR A 105 10.58 -0.84 -0.13
CA TYR A 105 9.37 -1.65 -0.23
C TYR A 105 8.29 -1.12 0.72
N GLN A 106 8.64 -0.91 1.99
CA GLN A 106 7.72 -0.37 2.98
C GLN A 106 7.20 1.00 2.58
N ALA A 107 8.09 1.89 2.15
CA ALA A 107 7.73 3.23 1.73
C ALA A 107 6.79 3.23 0.51
N LEU A 108 7.01 2.36 -0.47
CA LEU A 108 6.11 2.17 -1.61
C LEU A 108 4.74 1.66 -1.14
N VAL A 109 4.71 0.60 -0.34
CA VAL A 109 3.45 0.00 0.17
C VAL A 109 2.64 1.03 0.95
N MET A 110 3.30 1.80 1.84
CA MET A 110 2.65 2.85 2.62
C MET A 110 2.13 3.99 1.74
N ASN A 111 2.87 4.39 0.70
CA ASN A 111 2.39 5.41 -0.25
C ASN A 111 1.09 4.98 -0.93
N TYR A 112 1.01 3.76 -1.44
CA TYR A 112 -0.23 3.27 -2.05
C TYR A 112 -1.36 3.09 -1.04
N ALA A 113 -1.06 2.67 0.19
CA ALA A 113 -2.07 2.65 1.24
C ALA A 113 -2.65 4.04 1.53
N ARG A 114 -1.85 5.10 1.42
CA ARG A 114 -2.32 6.49 1.54
C ARG A 114 -3.16 6.93 0.35
N ILE A 115 -2.79 6.56 -0.87
CA ILE A 115 -3.61 6.81 -2.05
C ILE A 115 -4.97 6.11 -1.92
N ASP A 116 -4.99 4.84 -1.50
CA ASP A 116 -6.21 4.08 -1.28
C ASP A 116 -7.10 4.72 -0.20
N ALA A 117 -6.51 5.13 0.93
CA ALA A 117 -7.24 5.82 1.99
C ALA A 117 -7.85 7.14 1.50
N TYR A 118 -7.07 7.97 0.79
CA TYR A 118 -7.57 9.19 0.17
C TYR A 118 -8.76 8.92 -0.76
N PHE A 119 -8.63 7.94 -1.67
CA PHE A 119 -9.73 7.58 -2.57
C PHE A 119 -10.97 7.11 -1.82
N ASN A 120 -10.82 6.33 -0.76
CA ASN A 120 -11.95 5.90 0.06
C ASN A 120 -12.69 7.10 0.67
N ASP A 121 -11.96 8.06 1.24
CA ASP A 121 -12.55 9.27 1.84
C ASP A 121 -13.32 10.09 0.80
N ILE A 122 -12.70 10.37 -0.36
CA ILE A 122 -13.36 11.17 -1.39
C ILE A 122 -14.51 10.43 -2.07
N ILE A 123 -14.42 9.12 -2.27
CA ILE A 123 -15.50 8.34 -2.87
C ILE A 123 -16.68 8.26 -1.91
N LYS A 124 -16.42 8.09 -0.61
CA LYS A 124 -17.46 8.10 0.42
C LYS A 124 -18.24 9.41 0.36
N TYR A 125 -17.54 10.54 0.38
CA TYR A 125 -18.16 11.84 0.22
C TYR A 125 -19.00 11.95 -1.07
N ILE A 126 -18.45 11.52 -2.21
CA ILE A 126 -19.16 11.56 -3.49
C ILE A 126 -20.44 10.71 -3.44
N CYS A 127 -20.43 9.57 -2.75
CA CYS A 127 -21.61 8.71 -2.58
C CYS A 127 -22.67 9.35 -1.68
N GLU A 128 -22.25 10.10 -0.66
CA GLU A 128 -23.16 10.86 0.22
C GLU A 128 -23.84 12.01 -0.55
N GLU A 129 -23.09 12.75 -1.36
CA GLU A 129 -23.61 13.88 -2.14
C GLU A 129 -24.42 13.44 -3.37
N LYS A 130 -24.03 12.33 -4.01
CA LYS A 130 -24.65 11.80 -5.23
C LYS A 130 -24.81 10.28 -5.17
N PRO A 131 -25.77 9.78 -4.38
CA PRO A 131 -25.98 8.35 -4.18
C PRO A 131 -26.21 7.56 -5.48
N GLU A 132 -26.76 8.21 -6.51
CA GLU A 132 -27.00 7.60 -7.83
C GLU A 132 -25.71 7.10 -8.51
N ILE A 133 -24.53 7.63 -8.14
CA ILE A 133 -23.25 7.18 -8.67
C ILE A 133 -23.02 5.71 -8.36
N MET A 134 -23.52 5.23 -7.22
CA MET A 134 -23.35 3.84 -6.79
C MET A 134 -24.02 2.83 -7.74
N LEU A 135 -25.01 3.27 -8.53
CA LEU A 135 -25.68 2.44 -9.54
C LEU A 135 -24.76 2.13 -10.73
N ASN A 136 -23.73 2.93 -10.99
CA ASN A 136 -22.86 2.75 -12.17
C ASN A 136 -21.95 1.53 -12.10
N LEU A 137 -21.70 0.96 -10.91
CA LEU A 137 -20.95 -0.29 -10.78
C LEU A 137 -21.74 -1.54 -11.21
N ILE A 138 -23.07 -1.41 -11.39
CA ILE A 138 -23.94 -2.50 -11.83
C ILE A 138 -23.63 -2.87 -13.30
N ASP A 139 -23.23 -1.90 -14.13
CA ASP A 139 -23.08 -2.09 -15.58
C ASP A 139 -21.72 -2.67 -16.02
N ASP A 140 -20.64 -2.44 -15.29
CA ASP A 140 -19.30 -2.89 -15.71
C ASP A 140 -19.08 -4.42 -15.53
N THR A 141 -19.94 -5.09 -14.77
CA THR A 141 -19.83 -6.53 -14.48
C THR A 141 -20.60 -7.43 -15.45
N ILE A 142 -21.22 -6.87 -16.51
CA ILE A 142 -22.03 -7.60 -17.50
C ILE A 142 -21.27 -8.76 -18.20
N LYS A 143 -19.93 -8.85 -18.09
CA LYS A 143 -19.13 -9.83 -18.84
C LYS A 143 -18.52 -11.00 -18.05
N LYS A 144 -18.87 -11.29 -16.79
CA LYS A 144 -18.23 -12.44 -16.09
C LYS A 144 -19.07 -13.41 -15.25
N ASN A 145 -20.36 -13.19 -15.01
CA ASN A 145 -21.12 -14.14 -14.18
C ASN A 145 -22.42 -14.57 -14.86
N GLU A 146 -22.33 -15.56 -15.75
CA GLU A 146 -23.42 -16.51 -15.94
C GLU A 146 -23.60 -17.25 -14.60
N GLY A 147 -24.54 -16.76 -13.79
CA GLY A 147 -24.92 -17.36 -12.51
C GLY A 147 -24.54 -16.50 -11.30
N VAL A 148 -25.54 -15.88 -10.68
CA VAL A 148 -25.51 -15.33 -9.31
C VAL A 148 -24.66 -14.05 -9.14
N ASN A 149 -25.09 -12.95 -9.76
CA ASN A 149 -24.73 -11.62 -9.24
C ASN A 149 -25.80 -10.57 -9.58
N GLU A 150 -27.07 -10.92 -9.40
CA GLU A 150 -28.10 -9.89 -9.17
C GLU A 150 -27.88 -9.31 -7.77
N LYS A 151 -26.97 -8.34 -7.65
CA LYS A 151 -26.77 -7.56 -6.42
C LYS A 151 -27.94 -6.60 -6.22
N SER A 152 -29.10 -7.16 -5.90
CA SER A 152 -30.27 -6.45 -5.39
C SER A 152 -30.24 -6.48 -3.86
N ILE A 153 -30.51 -5.34 -3.21
CA ILE A 153 -30.78 -5.34 -1.77
C ILE A 153 -32.18 -5.93 -1.57
N THR A 154 -32.29 -6.94 -0.73
CA THR A 154 -33.58 -7.55 -0.42
C THR A 154 -34.41 -6.64 0.49
N TRP A 155 -35.74 -6.69 0.39
CA TRP A 155 -36.63 -5.99 1.33
C TRP A 155 -36.35 -6.32 2.79
N LYS A 156 -35.91 -7.55 3.08
CA LYS A 156 -35.51 -7.95 4.44
C LYS A 156 -34.28 -7.17 4.93
N GLN A 157 -33.30 -6.94 4.06
CA GLN A 157 -32.13 -6.13 4.38
C GLN A 157 -32.51 -4.66 4.58
N ILE A 158 -33.34 -4.09 3.69
CA ILE A 158 -33.87 -2.72 3.81
C ILE A 158 -34.55 -2.52 5.16
N ILE A 159 -35.50 -3.40 5.51
CA ILE A 159 -36.21 -3.34 6.79
C ILE A 159 -35.25 -3.53 7.97
N GLY A 160 -34.27 -4.44 7.84
CA GLY A 160 -33.27 -4.70 8.87
C GLY A 160 -32.29 -3.54 9.13
N MET A 161 -32.01 -2.71 8.12
CA MET A 161 -31.16 -1.52 8.25
C MET A 161 -31.88 -0.38 8.98
N GLY A 162 -33.21 -0.33 8.91
CA GLY A 162 -34.05 0.52 9.77
C GLY A 162 -34.06 2.02 9.45
N SER A 163 -33.03 2.53 8.77
CA SER A 163 -32.98 3.93 8.30
C SER A 163 -32.40 4.03 6.88
N TYR A 164 -32.69 5.15 6.22
CA TYR A 164 -32.16 5.45 4.90
C TYR A 164 -30.64 5.63 4.93
N GLU A 165 -30.12 6.28 5.98
CA GLU A 165 -28.69 6.52 6.19
C GLU A 165 -27.92 5.20 6.24
N ASN A 166 -28.42 4.23 7.01
CA ASN A 166 -27.80 2.90 7.12
C ASN A 166 -27.81 2.14 5.78
N ILE A 167 -28.82 2.37 4.93
CA ILE A 167 -28.88 1.79 3.58
C ILE A 167 -27.81 2.43 2.70
N ILE A 168 -27.68 3.76 2.73
CA ILE A 168 -26.66 4.48 1.96
C ILE A 168 -25.25 4.08 2.40
N ASP A 169 -24.98 3.99 3.70
CA ASP A 169 -23.70 3.56 4.23
C ASP A 169 -23.33 2.15 3.74
N TYR A 170 -24.26 1.21 3.84
CA TYR A 170 -24.04 -0.17 3.38
C TYR A 170 -23.74 -0.24 1.87
N ILE A 171 -24.49 0.49 1.05
CA ILE A 171 -24.26 0.51 -0.41
C ILE A 171 -22.93 1.19 -0.71
N SER A 172 -22.61 2.28 -0.01
CA SER A 172 -21.37 3.04 -0.18
C SER A 172 -20.16 2.18 0.16
N GLU A 173 -20.19 1.41 1.24
CA GLU A 173 -19.10 0.49 1.61
C GLU A 173 -18.87 -0.60 0.56
N ASP A 174 -19.92 -1.28 0.07
CA ASP A 174 -19.79 -2.29 -1.00
C ASP A 174 -19.30 -1.65 -2.31
N PHE A 175 -19.74 -0.42 -2.60
CA PHE A 175 -19.31 0.35 -3.76
C PHE A 175 -17.82 0.73 -3.67
N ILE A 176 -17.39 1.35 -2.57
CA ILE A 176 -16.01 1.74 -2.31
C ILE A 176 -15.10 0.53 -2.37
N TYR A 177 -15.47 -0.58 -1.72
CA TYR A 177 -14.69 -1.82 -1.76
C TYR A 177 -14.46 -2.32 -3.19
N LYS A 178 -15.52 -2.42 -4.01
CA LYS A 178 -15.41 -2.86 -5.40
C LYS A 178 -14.59 -1.92 -6.27
N LEU A 179 -14.79 -0.61 -6.11
CA LEU A 179 -14.02 0.38 -6.85
C LEU A 179 -12.54 0.32 -6.42
N GLY A 180 -12.28 0.05 -5.14
CA GLY A 180 -10.98 -0.24 -4.56
C GLY A 180 -10.26 -1.47 -5.14
N LEU A 181 -11.00 -2.46 -5.67
CA LEU A 181 -10.39 -3.60 -6.38
C LEU A 181 -9.87 -3.23 -7.78
N LYS A 182 -10.28 -2.08 -8.33
CA LYS A 182 -9.80 -1.59 -9.63
C LYS A 182 -8.47 -0.86 -9.47
N SER A 183 -7.69 -0.80 -10.56
CA SER A 183 -6.46 -0.01 -10.60
C SER A 183 -6.74 1.47 -10.37
N ILE A 184 -5.80 2.21 -9.80
CA ILE A 184 -5.93 3.68 -9.64
C ILE A 184 -6.30 4.36 -10.96
N LYS A 185 -5.71 3.93 -12.08
CA LYS A 185 -6.03 4.41 -13.42
C LYS A 185 -7.51 4.21 -13.77
N ASP A 186 -8.06 3.05 -13.47
CA ASP A 186 -9.48 2.75 -13.69
C ASP A 186 -10.40 3.52 -12.75
N ARG A 187 -9.99 3.76 -11.51
CA ARG A 187 -10.72 4.62 -10.57
C ARG A 187 -10.78 6.06 -11.08
N ILE A 188 -9.68 6.61 -11.59
CA ILE A 188 -9.67 7.96 -12.20
C ILE A 188 -10.54 7.99 -13.45
N ASN A 189 -10.49 6.95 -14.30
CA ASN A 189 -11.38 6.85 -15.46
C ASN A 189 -12.85 6.84 -15.04
N PHE A 190 -13.20 6.12 -13.97
CA PHE A 190 -14.53 6.11 -13.40
C PHE A 190 -14.94 7.50 -12.91
N LEU A 191 -14.09 8.17 -12.13
CA LEU A 191 -14.33 9.52 -11.63
C LEU A 191 -14.54 10.53 -12.78
N ASN A 192 -13.75 10.46 -13.84
CA ASN A 192 -13.92 11.35 -14.97
C ASN A 192 -15.18 11.04 -15.79
N SER A 193 -15.48 9.76 -16.05
CA SER A 193 -16.56 9.38 -16.97
C SER A 193 -17.94 9.28 -16.33
N LYS A 194 -18.01 8.81 -15.08
CA LYS A 194 -19.28 8.55 -14.37
C LYS A 194 -19.63 9.65 -13.39
N VAL A 195 -18.64 10.20 -12.68
CA VAL A 195 -18.86 11.33 -11.78
C VAL A 195 -18.76 12.65 -12.55
N GLY A 196 -18.02 12.69 -13.66
CA GLY A 196 -17.80 13.90 -14.45
C GLY A 196 -16.79 14.83 -13.81
N LEU A 197 -15.77 14.29 -13.14
CA LEU A 197 -14.63 15.06 -12.65
C LEU A 197 -13.67 15.36 -13.81
N ASN A 198 -13.01 16.51 -13.77
CA ASN A 198 -12.02 16.88 -14.78
C ASN A 198 -10.59 16.69 -14.24
N ILE A 199 -10.26 15.44 -13.89
CA ILE A 199 -8.90 15.11 -13.42
C ILE A 199 -8.01 15.02 -14.67
N SER A 200 -7.19 16.05 -14.89
CA SER A 200 -6.26 16.12 -16.02
C SER A 200 -5.25 14.97 -15.96
N LYS A 201 -5.23 14.16 -17.02
CA LYS A 201 -4.30 13.03 -17.16
C LYS A 201 -2.94 13.45 -17.72
N GLU A 202 -2.86 14.64 -18.30
CA GLU A 202 -1.63 15.16 -18.89
C GLU A 202 -0.66 15.61 -17.79
N ASP A 203 -1.19 15.98 -16.63
CA ASP A 203 -0.42 16.47 -15.49
C ASP A 203 0.04 15.36 -14.53
N ILE A 204 -0.44 14.12 -14.72
CA ILE A 204 -0.15 12.96 -13.88
C ILE A 204 0.38 11.82 -14.74
N ASN A 205 1.55 11.29 -14.41
CA ASN A 205 2.08 10.11 -15.06
C ASN A 205 1.39 8.83 -14.53
N LEU A 206 0.19 8.56 -15.07
CA LEU A 206 -0.62 7.40 -14.69
C LEU A 206 0.03 6.05 -15.01
N GLU A 207 0.92 6.00 -16.01
CA GLU A 207 1.67 4.77 -16.30
C GLU A 207 2.70 4.48 -15.22
N LEU A 208 3.37 5.52 -14.68
CA LEU A 208 4.27 5.36 -13.54
C LEU A 208 3.51 4.94 -12.28
N ILE A 209 2.36 5.57 -11.98
CA ILE A 209 1.50 5.16 -10.86
C ILE A 209 1.00 3.73 -11.03
N TYR A 210 0.64 3.31 -12.24
CA TYR A 210 0.25 1.93 -12.49
C TYR A 210 1.44 0.97 -12.30
N LYS A 211 2.64 1.35 -12.73
CA LYS A 211 3.87 0.57 -12.49
C LYS A 211 4.12 0.36 -10.99
N GLY A 212 4.09 1.43 -10.20
CA GLY A 212 4.27 1.31 -8.75
C GLY A 212 3.18 0.47 -8.08
N GLU A 213 1.93 0.51 -8.58
CA GLU A 213 0.83 -0.31 -8.06
C GLU A 213 1.10 -1.80 -8.30
N GLN A 214 1.58 -2.16 -9.49
CA GLN A 214 1.96 -3.55 -9.80
C GLN A 214 3.18 -4.02 -9.01
N TYR A 215 4.14 -3.12 -8.74
CA TYR A 215 5.28 -3.41 -7.86
C TYR A 215 4.80 -3.68 -6.43
N ARG A 216 3.96 -2.80 -5.88
CA ARG A 216 3.32 -2.96 -4.56
C ARG A 216 2.55 -4.28 -4.48
N HIS A 217 1.81 -4.66 -5.52
CA HIS A 217 1.09 -5.93 -5.56
C HIS A 217 2.04 -7.14 -5.40
N ASN A 218 3.15 -7.16 -6.13
CA ASN A 218 4.14 -8.23 -6.02
C ASN A 218 4.89 -8.20 -4.69
N ILE A 219 5.18 -7.02 -4.13
CA ILE A 219 5.79 -6.87 -2.80
C ILE A 219 4.89 -7.49 -1.74
N VAL A 220 3.62 -7.08 -1.67
CA VAL A 220 2.68 -7.52 -0.63
C VAL A 220 2.33 -9.00 -0.75
N HIS A 221 2.10 -9.50 -1.97
CA HIS A 221 1.57 -10.85 -2.15
C HIS A 221 2.62 -11.90 -2.50
N ARG A 222 3.84 -11.50 -2.87
CA ARG A 222 4.90 -12.40 -3.35
C ARG A 222 6.28 -12.09 -2.79
N GLY A 223 6.38 -11.26 -1.75
CA GLY A 223 7.66 -10.89 -1.16
C GLY A 223 8.59 -10.16 -2.14
N GLY A 224 8.04 -9.47 -3.13
CA GLY A 224 8.81 -8.74 -4.13
C GLY A 224 9.34 -9.60 -5.28
N VAL A 225 8.91 -10.85 -5.41
CA VAL A 225 9.30 -11.74 -6.51
C VAL A 225 8.47 -11.46 -7.76
N VAL A 226 9.16 -11.24 -8.89
CA VAL A 226 8.58 -10.96 -10.22
C VAL A 226 7.77 -12.15 -10.72
N ASP A 227 6.56 -11.85 -11.20
CA ASP A 227 5.66 -12.82 -11.82
C ASP A 227 5.37 -12.56 -13.30
N ASN A 228 4.71 -13.54 -13.93
CA ASN A 228 4.31 -13.45 -15.33
C ASN A 228 3.29 -12.34 -15.61
N LYS A 229 2.53 -11.87 -14.61
CA LYS A 229 1.61 -10.75 -14.81
C LYS A 229 2.39 -9.44 -14.94
N LEU A 230 3.39 -9.23 -14.07
CA LEU A 230 4.26 -8.07 -14.10
C LEU A 230 5.08 -7.98 -15.39
N ILE A 231 5.68 -9.10 -15.83
CA ILE A 231 6.45 -9.17 -17.09
C ILE A 231 5.57 -8.85 -18.30
N LYS A 232 4.30 -9.27 -18.28
CA LYS A 232 3.35 -8.94 -19.36
C LYS A 232 2.94 -7.48 -19.35
N ALA A 233 2.85 -6.88 -18.15
CA ALA A 233 2.44 -5.48 -17.99
C ALA A 233 3.56 -4.51 -18.39
N PHE A 234 4.81 -4.81 -18.04
CA PHE A 234 5.97 -3.98 -18.33
C PHE A 234 6.96 -4.84 -19.11
N LYS A 235 7.15 -4.53 -20.41
CA LYS A 235 8.07 -5.22 -21.34
C LYS A 235 9.55 -4.95 -21.00
N GLU A 236 9.87 -4.99 -19.71
CA GLU A 236 11.22 -4.78 -19.17
C GLU A 236 11.97 -6.11 -19.17
N GLU A 237 13.29 -6.06 -19.06
CA GLU A 237 14.16 -7.24 -18.92
C GLU A 237 14.02 -7.92 -17.54
N LEU A 238 12.81 -7.95 -16.99
CA LEU A 238 12.49 -8.67 -15.76
C LEU A 238 12.33 -10.15 -16.07
N LYS A 239 13.04 -11.02 -15.36
CA LYS A 239 12.85 -12.48 -15.46
C LYS A 239 11.96 -12.97 -14.33
N GLN A 240 11.16 -13.98 -14.63
CA GLN A 240 10.32 -14.60 -13.61
C GLN A 240 11.20 -15.17 -12.49
N GLY A 241 10.88 -14.85 -11.24
CA GLY A 241 11.68 -15.25 -10.08
C GLY A 241 12.72 -14.23 -9.63
N ASP A 242 13.01 -13.20 -10.44
CA ASP A 242 13.86 -12.10 -10.00
C ASP A 242 13.18 -11.32 -8.87
N LYS A 243 13.99 -10.68 -8.01
CA LYS A 243 13.48 -9.68 -7.07
C LYS A 243 13.25 -8.35 -7.78
N ILE A 244 12.16 -7.68 -7.42
CA ILE A 244 11.87 -6.31 -7.86
C ILE A 244 12.91 -5.38 -7.23
N LYS A 245 13.63 -4.64 -8.06
CA LYS A 245 14.53 -3.60 -7.58
C LYS A 245 13.81 -2.26 -7.61
N ILE A 246 13.76 -1.62 -6.45
CA ILE A 246 13.30 -0.24 -6.30
C ILE A 246 14.53 0.56 -5.89
N ASP A 247 14.80 1.62 -6.63
CA ASP A 247 15.78 2.62 -6.24
C ASP A 247 15.07 3.88 -5.73
N GLU A 248 15.87 4.76 -5.15
CA GLU A 248 15.39 6.01 -4.56
C GLU A 248 14.82 6.97 -5.61
N GLU A 249 15.37 6.98 -6.83
CA GLU A 249 14.88 7.82 -7.92
C GLU A 249 13.45 7.42 -8.31
N PHE A 250 13.22 6.13 -8.53
CA PHE A 250 11.88 5.61 -8.81
C PHE A 250 10.89 5.96 -7.69
N LEU A 251 11.30 5.77 -6.42
CA LEU A 251 10.43 6.04 -5.29
C LEU A 251 10.08 7.52 -5.17
N ASN A 252 11.06 8.42 -5.38
CA ASN A 252 10.85 9.86 -5.39
C ASN A 252 9.88 10.30 -6.49
N LEU A 253 10.04 9.75 -7.71
CA LEU A 253 9.11 10.00 -8.81
C LEU A 253 7.69 9.51 -8.47
N ILE A 254 7.55 8.33 -7.85
CA ILE A 254 6.24 7.83 -7.41
C ILE A 254 5.61 8.76 -6.38
N PHE A 255 6.37 9.22 -5.39
CA PHE A 255 5.84 10.17 -4.39
C PHE A 255 5.38 11.48 -5.02
N ASP A 256 6.14 12.03 -5.98
CA ASP A 256 5.76 13.26 -6.68
C ASP A 256 4.46 13.06 -7.48
N GLU A 257 4.37 11.98 -8.25
CA GLU A 257 3.16 11.68 -9.02
C GLU A 257 1.96 11.34 -8.12
N SER A 258 2.19 10.76 -6.95
CA SER A 258 1.14 10.48 -5.95
C SER A 258 0.62 11.78 -5.33
N ALA A 259 1.51 12.72 -5.01
CA ALA A 259 1.13 14.04 -4.51
C ALA A 259 0.36 14.84 -5.56
N LYS A 260 0.81 14.81 -6.83
CA LYS A 260 0.07 15.39 -7.96
C LYS A 260 -1.31 14.76 -8.10
N LEU A 261 -1.40 13.44 -8.07
CA LEU A 261 -2.66 12.72 -8.18
C LEU A 261 -3.68 13.19 -7.13
N ILE A 262 -3.28 13.26 -5.85
CA ILE A 262 -4.14 13.75 -4.77
C ILE A 262 -4.52 15.21 -5.01
N SER A 263 -3.56 16.06 -5.37
CA SER A 263 -3.78 17.50 -5.58
C SER A 263 -4.76 17.76 -6.72
N TYR A 264 -4.52 17.21 -7.91
CA TYR A 264 -5.38 17.42 -9.09
C TYR A 264 -6.76 16.78 -8.92
N SER A 265 -6.82 15.60 -8.30
CA SER A 265 -8.11 14.99 -7.96
C SER A 265 -8.88 15.87 -6.99
N SER A 266 -8.20 16.45 -6.00
CA SER A 266 -8.84 17.33 -5.03
C SER A 266 -9.34 18.61 -5.66
N CYS A 267 -8.55 19.26 -6.53
CA CYS A 267 -9.00 20.46 -7.25
C CYS A 267 -10.24 20.18 -8.09
N ALA A 268 -10.27 19.06 -8.81
CA ALA A 268 -11.44 18.69 -9.61
C ALA A 268 -12.70 18.46 -8.75
N ILE A 269 -12.54 17.95 -7.52
CA ILE A 269 -13.64 17.76 -6.56
C ILE A 269 -14.07 19.11 -5.98
N GLU A 270 -13.12 19.96 -5.59
CA GLU A 270 -13.35 21.32 -5.08
C GLU A 270 -14.19 22.12 -6.09
N ASP A 271 -13.74 22.16 -7.34
CA ASP A 271 -14.42 22.83 -8.44
C ASP A 271 -15.83 22.27 -8.66
N LYS A 272 -16.01 20.95 -8.55
CA LYS A 272 -17.29 20.31 -8.85
C LYS A 272 -18.31 20.38 -7.73
N PHE A 273 -17.90 20.31 -6.46
CA PHE A 273 -18.80 20.13 -5.33
C PHE A 273 -18.82 21.31 -4.36
N PHE A 274 -17.80 22.17 -4.37
CA PHE A 274 -17.65 23.24 -3.39
C PHE A 274 -17.60 24.65 -4.01
N SER A 275 -17.47 24.79 -5.33
CA SER A 275 -17.56 26.09 -5.98
C SER A 275 -19.01 26.62 -5.96
N GLU A 276 -19.18 27.93 -5.70
CA GLU A 276 -20.47 28.62 -5.45
C GLU A 276 -21.47 28.60 -6.63
N ASN A 277 -21.22 27.83 -7.70
CA ASN A 277 -21.99 27.88 -8.96
C ASN A 277 -22.86 26.64 -9.26
N ASN A 278 -23.13 25.76 -8.29
CA ASN A 278 -24.06 24.62 -8.47
C ASN A 278 -25.46 24.86 -7.86
N VAL A 279 -25.96 26.09 -7.93
CA VAL A 279 -27.37 26.44 -7.67
C VAL A 279 -28.08 26.70 -9.00
#